data_AF-A0A3D6BIX0-F1
#
_entry.id   AF-A0A3D6BIX0-F1
#
_cell.length_a   1.000
_cell.length_b   1.000
_cell.length_c   1.000
_cell.angle_alpha   90.00
_cell.angle_beta   90.00
_cell.angle_gamma   90.00
#
_symmetry.space_group_name_H-M   'P 1'
#
loop_
_entity.id
_entity.type
_entity.pdbx_description
1 polymer ?
#
loop_
_entity_poly.entity_id
_entity_poly.type
_entity_poly.pdbx_seq_one_letter_code
_entity_poly.pdbx_strand_id
1 'polypeptide(L)'
;MDTLTHHYNDSFAVKYKPCLPAGRLDRQFWDPAISWKNKYVDSDPSKQKVKMSLFFFSINKPSFLTDGWHLLKAIMLAFIFLSSVVWVPVNWWQKLLIFFGFAIIWSVVFEIAYR
;
A
#
# COMPACT_ATOMS: atom_id res chain seq x y z
N MET A 1 -4.32 -21.31 14.06
CA MET A 1 -3.49 -20.09 13.95
C MET A 1 -4.03 -19.28 12.80
N ASP A 2 -4.44 -18.05 13.07
CA ASP A 2 -4.97 -17.14 12.06
C ASP A 2 -3.82 -16.65 11.17
N THR A 3 -3.68 -17.22 9.98
CA THR A 3 -2.65 -16.82 9.03
C THR A 3 -3.24 -15.82 8.04
N LEU A 4 -2.47 -14.84 7.60
CA LEU A 4 -2.89 -13.90 6.54
C LEU A 4 -3.43 -14.62 5.29
N THR A 5 -2.95 -15.84 5.05
CA THR A 5 -3.44 -16.74 3.98
C THR A 5 -4.89 -17.18 4.17
N HIS A 6 -5.35 -17.42 5.41
CA HIS A 6 -6.74 -17.77 5.68
C HIS A 6 -7.68 -16.61 5.30
N HIS A 7 -7.32 -15.38 5.71
CA HIS A 7 -8.06 -14.16 5.35
C HIS A 7 -8.14 -13.96 3.85
N TYR A 8 -7.05 -14.24 3.12
CA TYR A 8 -7.07 -14.18 1.65
C TYR A 8 -8.05 -15.17 1.03
N ASN A 9 -8.03 -16.43 1.48
CA ASN A 9 -8.87 -17.49 0.92
C ASN A 9 -10.38 -17.20 1.07
N ASP A 10 -10.77 -16.54 2.16
CA ASP A 10 -12.17 -16.17 2.41
C ASP A 10 -12.52 -14.75 1.93
N SER A 11 -11.55 -14.02 1.38
CA SER A 11 -11.74 -12.62 0.97
C SER A 11 -12.45 -12.48 -0.37
N PHE A 12 -12.86 -11.24 -0.63
CA PHE A 12 -13.39 -10.80 -1.92
C PHE A 12 -12.43 -11.10 -3.09
N ALA A 13 -11.10 -11.12 -2.85
CA ALA A 13 -10.10 -11.33 -3.89
C ALA A 13 -10.12 -12.77 -4.44
N VAL A 14 -10.60 -13.74 -3.68
CA VAL A 14 -10.82 -15.12 -4.14
C VAL A 14 -12.28 -15.30 -4.58
N LYS A 15 -13.22 -14.81 -3.77
CA LYS A 15 -14.67 -14.98 -3.99
C LYS A 15 -15.18 -14.35 -5.29
N TYR A 16 -14.69 -13.17 -5.67
CA TYR A 16 -15.15 -12.44 -6.85
C TYR A 16 -14.19 -12.50 -8.04
N LYS A 17 -13.14 -13.32 -7.96
CA LYS A 17 -12.20 -13.57 -9.06
C LYS A 17 -12.89 -13.94 -10.39
N PRO A 18 -13.98 -14.74 -10.42
CA PRO A 18 -14.67 -15.06 -11.68
C PRO A 18 -15.46 -13.88 -12.27
N CYS A 19 -15.77 -12.86 -11.47
CA CYS A 19 -16.67 -11.76 -11.83
C CYS A 19 -15.93 -10.50 -12.27
N LEU A 20 -14.60 -10.47 -12.13
CA LEU A 20 -13.77 -9.31 -12.48
C LEU A 20 -12.95 -9.62 -13.74
N PRO A 21 -12.74 -8.62 -14.63
CA PRO A 21 -11.93 -8.80 -15.83
C PRO A 21 -10.59 -9.43 -15.49
N ALA A 22 -10.19 -10.43 -16.28
CA ALA A 22 -8.92 -11.15 -16.13
C ALA A 22 -7.78 -10.14 -15.93
N GLY A 23 -7.05 -10.27 -14.82
CA GLY A 23 -5.93 -9.38 -14.45
C GLY A 23 -6.21 -8.37 -13.33
N ARG A 24 -7.47 -8.08 -12.94
CA ARG A 24 -7.74 -7.14 -11.82
C ARG A 24 -7.59 -7.75 -10.42
N LEU A 25 -7.72 -9.08 -10.31
CA LEU A 25 -7.48 -9.85 -9.08
C LEU A 25 -6.32 -10.83 -9.31
N ASP A 26 -5.17 -10.30 -9.70
CA ASP A 26 -3.96 -11.11 -9.80
C ASP A 26 -3.63 -11.68 -8.43
N ARG A 27 -3.44 -13.00 -8.38
CA ARG A 27 -2.99 -13.70 -7.18
C ARG A 27 -1.69 -13.06 -6.69
N GLN A 28 -0.80 -12.66 -7.60
CA GLN A 28 0.46 -12.02 -7.27
C GLN A 28 0.27 -10.71 -6.49
N PHE A 29 -0.83 -9.98 -6.65
CA PHE A 29 -1.07 -8.73 -5.93
C PHE A 29 -1.85 -8.91 -4.62
N TRP A 30 -2.76 -9.89 -4.57
CA TRP A 30 -3.70 -10.06 -3.44
C TRP A 30 -3.37 -11.22 -2.51
N ASP A 31 -2.57 -12.21 -2.90
CA ASP A 31 -2.21 -13.33 -2.02
C ASP A 31 -1.04 -12.90 -1.12
N PRO A 32 -1.25 -12.75 0.21
CA PRO A 32 -0.24 -12.23 1.13
C PRO A 32 0.97 -13.16 1.26
N ALA A 33 0.87 -14.43 0.84
CA ALA A 33 2.01 -15.34 0.82
C ALA A 33 3.03 -14.97 -0.28
N ILE A 34 2.60 -14.26 -1.32
CA ILE A 34 3.44 -13.92 -2.49
C ILE A 34 3.53 -12.42 -2.79
N SER A 35 2.52 -11.61 -2.43
CA SER A 35 2.42 -10.20 -2.82
C SER A 35 3.54 -9.33 -2.28
N TRP A 36 4.09 -9.67 -1.11
CA TRP A 36 5.26 -8.99 -0.55
C TRP A 36 6.50 -9.10 -1.46
N LYS A 37 6.61 -10.15 -2.29
CA LYS A 37 7.74 -10.34 -3.21
C LYS A 37 7.76 -9.32 -4.34
N ASN A 38 6.62 -8.71 -4.68
CA ASN A 38 6.55 -7.63 -5.67
C ASN A 38 7.38 -6.39 -5.31
N LYS A 39 7.86 -6.31 -4.06
CA LYS A 39 8.80 -5.29 -3.60
C LYS A 39 10.20 -5.51 -4.18
N TYR A 40 10.54 -6.70 -4.69
CA TYR A 40 11.87 -7.05 -5.17
C TYR A 40 11.92 -7.25 -6.69
N VAL A 41 13.09 -6.99 -7.28
CA VAL A 41 13.32 -7.23 -8.72
C VAL A 41 13.08 -8.71 -9.02
N ASP A 42 12.32 -9.00 -10.08
CA ASP A 42 11.92 -10.34 -10.50
C ASP A 42 11.21 -11.18 -9.41
N SER A 43 10.61 -10.53 -8.40
CA SER A 43 9.99 -11.20 -7.24
C SER A 43 10.96 -12.09 -6.44
N ASP A 44 12.26 -11.82 -6.52
CA ASP A 44 13.32 -12.56 -5.83
C ASP A 44 13.82 -11.77 -4.60
N PRO A 45 13.56 -12.25 -3.36
CA PRO A 45 13.98 -11.56 -2.13
C PRO A 45 15.49 -11.39 -1.98
N SER A 46 16.29 -12.19 -2.70
CA SER A 46 17.76 -12.07 -2.70
C SER A 46 18.26 -10.87 -3.53
N LYS A 47 17.40 -10.33 -4.40
CA LYS A 47 17.69 -9.15 -5.23
C LYS A 47 17.33 -7.85 -4.51
N GLN A 48 17.75 -6.74 -5.10
CA GLN A 48 17.38 -5.41 -4.58
C GLN A 48 15.87 -5.14 -4.70
N LYS A 49 15.37 -4.26 -3.82
CA LYS A 49 13.99 -3.74 -3.90
C LYS A 49 13.80 -2.99 -5.23
N VAL A 50 12.62 -3.11 -5.86
CA VAL A 50 12.24 -2.35 -7.06
C VAL A 50 12.30 -0.87 -6.72
N LYS A 51 13.07 -0.10 -7.49
CA LYS A 51 13.20 1.34 -7.32
C LYS A 51 12.30 2.06 -8.30
N MET A 52 11.70 3.15 -7.84
CA MET A 52 10.94 4.10 -8.65
C MET A 52 11.73 5.41 -8.69
N SER A 53 11.85 5.99 -9.88
CA SER A 53 12.42 7.33 -10.01
C SER A 53 11.33 8.35 -9.72
N LEU A 54 11.51 9.15 -8.68
CA LEU A 54 10.66 10.29 -8.38
C LEU A 54 11.50 11.56 -8.54
N PHE A 55 11.25 12.29 -9.62
CA PHE A 55 12.07 13.41 -10.08
C PHE A 55 13.55 13.02 -10.22
N PHE A 56 14.40 13.44 -9.27
CA PHE A 56 15.83 13.19 -9.23
C PHE A 56 16.25 12.14 -8.19
N PHE A 57 15.30 11.61 -7.40
CA PHE A 57 15.58 10.65 -6.35
C PHE A 57 15.12 9.24 -6.74
N SER A 58 15.99 8.25 -6.50
CA SER A 58 15.63 6.85 -6.61
C SER A 58 15.12 6.36 -5.26
N ILE A 59 13.82 6.14 -5.15
CA ILE A 59 13.17 5.65 -3.92
C ILE A 59 12.71 4.21 -4.09
N ASN A 60 12.68 3.44 -3.00
CA ASN A 60 12.08 2.11 -3.02
C ASN A 60 10.59 2.24 -3.37
N LYS A 61 10.07 1.33 -4.20
CA LYS A 61 8.66 1.28 -4.52
C LYS A 61 7.86 1.09 -3.21
N PRO A 62 6.93 2.00 -2.88
CA PRO A 62 6.12 1.89 -1.67
C PRO A 62 5.34 0.58 -1.61
N SER A 63 5.24 -0.02 -0.42
CA SER A 63 4.62 -1.35 -0.26
C SER A 63 3.13 -1.39 -0.62
N PHE A 64 2.42 -0.27 -0.51
CA PHE A 64 1.02 -0.17 -0.94
C PHE A 64 0.85 -0.26 -2.47
N LEU A 65 1.91 -0.05 -3.26
CA LEU A 65 1.88 -0.22 -4.72
C LEU A 65 2.31 -1.63 -5.16
N THR A 66 2.75 -2.47 -4.22
CA THR A 66 3.24 -3.81 -4.50
C THR A 66 2.33 -4.90 -3.93
N ASP A 67 1.46 -4.55 -2.98
CA ASP A 67 0.56 -5.48 -2.29
C ASP A 67 -0.81 -4.83 -2.03
N GLY A 68 -1.88 -5.53 -2.40
CA GLY A 68 -3.26 -5.08 -2.25
C GLY A 68 -3.70 -4.90 -0.80
N TRP A 69 -3.15 -5.67 0.15
CA TRP A 69 -3.48 -5.48 1.57
C TRP A 69 -2.91 -4.18 2.12
N HIS A 70 -1.67 -3.87 1.74
CA HIS A 70 -1.04 -2.60 2.06
C HIS A 70 -1.76 -1.42 1.38
N LEU A 71 -2.29 -1.62 0.17
CA LEU A 71 -3.13 -0.62 -0.51
C LEU A 71 -4.40 -0.34 0.28
N LEU A 72 -5.15 -1.37 0.69
CA LEU A 72 -6.38 -1.19 1.47
C LEU A 72 -6.10 -0.51 2.80
N LYS A 73 -5.01 -0.89 3.50
CA LYS A 73 -4.59 -0.23 4.74
C LYS A 73 -4.22 1.25 4.50
N ALA A 74 -3.53 1.55 3.41
CA ALA A 74 -3.19 2.93 3.05
C ALA A 74 -4.44 3.77 2.75
N ILE A 75 -5.42 3.21 2.03
CA ILE A 75 -6.71 3.87 1.75
C ILE A 75 -7.49 4.13 3.05
N MET A 76 -7.55 3.13 3.94
CA MET A 76 -8.20 3.28 5.24
C MET A 76 -7.57 4.42 6.05
N LEU A 77 -6.23 4.45 6.15
CA LEU A 77 -5.50 5.53 6.84
C LEU A 77 -5.72 6.88 6.17
N ALA A 78 -5.76 6.93 4.84
CA ALA A 78 -6.06 8.14 4.10
C ALA A 78 -7.45 8.70 4.46
N PHE A 79 -8.47 7.85 4.59
CA PHE A 79 -9.80 8.31 5.02
C PHE A 79 -9.81 8.81 6.48
N ILE A 80 -9.09 8.15 7.40
CA ILE A 80 -8.97 8.59 8.80
C ILE A 80 -8.26 9.95 8.90
N PHE A 81 -7.19 10.16 8.13
CA PHE A 81 -6.50 11.45 8.08
C PHE A 81 -7.36 12.51 7.40
N LEU A 82 -8.04 12.17 6.31
CA LEU A 82 -8.95 13.08 5.63
C LEU A 82 -10.06 13.55 6.58
N SER A 83 -10.67 12.65 7.34
CA SER A 83 -11.69 13.02 8.33
C SER A 83 -11.13 13.99 9.36
N SER A 84 -9.90 13.77 9.85
CA SER A 84 -9.27 14.67 10.83
C SER A 84 -8.97 16.05 10.24
N VAL A 85 -8.45 16.11 9.01
CA VAL A 85 -8.03 17.34 8.35
C VAL A 85 -9.20 18.22 7.94
N VAL A 86 -10.35 17.64 7.58
CA VAL A 86 -11.55 18.40 7.19
C VAL A 86 -12.02 19.33 8.30
N TRP A 87 -11.90 18.92 9.57
CA TRP A 87 -12.32 19.69 10.75
C TRP A 87 -11.34 20.78 11.18
N VAL A 88 -10.14 20.85 10.60
CA VAL A 88 -9.15 21.89 10.94
C VAL A 88 -9.61 23.23 10.32
N PRO A 89 -9.73 24.31 11.10
CA PRO A 89 -10.24 25.62 10.63
C PRO A 89 -9.15 26.40 9.89
N VAL A 90 -8.64 25.83 8.80
CA VAL A 90 -7.59 26.41 7.93
C VAL A 90 -8.05 26.42 6.47
N ASN A 91 -7.37 27.21 5.64
CA ASN A 91 -7.70 27.30 4.21
C ASN A 91 -7.41 25.97 3.50
N TRP A 92 -8.09 25.73 2.38
CA TRP A 92 -8.04 24.43 1.68
C TRP A 92 -6.63 23.99 1.25
N TRP A 93 -5.75 24.92 0.84
CA TRP A 93 -4.35 24.60 0.54
C TRP A 93 -3.57 24.15 1.79
N GLN A 94 -3.83 24.76 2.94
CA GLN A 94 -3.23 24.35 4.22
C GLN A 94 -3.70 22.95 4.62
N LYS A 95 -4.98 22.61 4.36
CA LYS A 95 -5.50 21.25 4.55
C LYS A 95 -4.73 20.23 3.70
N LEU A 96 -4.45 20.54 2.43
CA LEU A 96 -3.63 19.67 1.58
C LEU A 96 -2.21 19.50 2.15
N LEU A 97 -1.57 20.58 2.59
CA LEU A 97 -0.24 20.51 3.21
C LEU A 97 -0.23 19.64 4.47
N ILE A 98 -1.23 19.79 5.34
CA ILE A 98 -1.35 18.98 6.57
C ILE A 98 -1.57 17.50 6.21
N PHE A 99 -2.46 17.21 5.27
CA PHE A 99 -2.74 15.85 4.82
C PHE A 99 -1.50 15.16 4.26
N PHE A 100 -0.81 15.79 3.30
CA PHE A 100 0.42 15.24 2.73
C PHE A 100 1.57 15.21 3.75
N GLY A 101 1.63 16.16 4.68
CA GLY A 101 2.56 16.14 5.81
C GLY A 101 2.42 14.88 6.65
N PHE A 102 1.19 14.54 7.08
CA PHE A 102 0.92 13.29 7.80
C PHE A 102 1.23 12.04 6.97
N ALA A 103 0.88 12.04 5.67
CA ALA A 103 1.17 10.92 4.78
C ALA A 103 2.68 10.65 4.63
N ILE A 104 3.49 11.72 4.53
CA ILE A 104 4.96 11.63 4.48
C ILE A 104 5.51 11.13 5.81
N ILE A 105 5.10 11.72 6.94
CA ILE A 105 5.56 11.31 8.27
C ILE A 105 5.27 9.83 8.50
N TRP A 106 4.04 9.38 8.20
CA TRP A 106 3.66 7.97 8.30
C TRP A 106 4.55 7.08 7.42
N SER A 107 4.76 7.47 6.16
CA SER A 107 5.58 6.70 5.22
C SER A 107 7.05 6.56 5.67
N VAL A 108 7.63 7.65 6.21
CA VAL A 108 8.99 7.66 6.74
C VAL A 108 9.09 6.78 7.98
N VAL A 109 8.19 6.95 8.96
CA VAL A 109 8.16 6.13 10.18
C VAL A 109 7.99 4.66 9.85
N PHE A 110 7.10 4.33 8.90
CA PHE A 110 6.88 2.96 8.46
C PHE A 110 8.14 2.35 7.84
N GLU A 111 8.82 3.05 6.93
CA GLU A 111 10.05 2.53 6.30
C GLU A 111 11.21 2.40 7.31
N ILE A 112 11.27 3.24 8.35
CA ILE A 112 12.28 3.09 9.42
C ILE A 112 11.96 1.87 10.30
N ALA A 113 10.71 1.71 10.73
CA ALA A 113 10.31 0.66 11.66
C ALA A 113 10.27 -0.74 11.04
N TYR A 114 9.94 -0.84 9.74
CA TYR A 114 9.74 -2.12 9.03
C TYR A 114 10.79 -2.33 7.91
N ARG A 115 12.00 -1.81 8.11
CA ARG A 115 13.04 -1.78 7.07
C ARG A 115 13.60 -3.13 6.70
#